data_AF-A0A519UW73-F1
#
_entry.id   AF-A0A519UW73-F1
#
_cell.length_a   1.000
_cell.length_b   1.000
_cell.length_c   1.000
_cell.angle_alpha   90.00
_cell.angle_beta   90.00
_cell.angle_gamma   90.00
#
_symmetry.space_group_name_H-M   'P 1'
#
loop_
_entity.id
_entity.type
_entity.pdbx_description
1 polymer ?
#
loop_
_entity_poly.entity_id
_entity_poly.type
_entity_poly.pdbx_seq_one_letter_code
_entity_poly.pdbx_strand_id
1 'polypeptide(L)' 'MTTLTIHIPDSKADFIKQLLKELDVKIETTKKEHTPNAETIKAIEDARNGKTTHISDFKAFFESV' A
#
# COMPACT_ATOMS: atom_id res chain seq x y z
N MET A 1 -13.42 -2.11 -25.24
CA MET A 1 -13.76 -2.08 -23.80
C MET A 1 -13.54 -0.67 -23.31
N THR A 2 -14.54 -0.07 -22.67
CA THR A 2 -14.48 1.30 -22.16
C THR A 2 -14.59 1.23 -20.64
N THR A 3 -13.55 1.66 -19.95
CA THR A 3 -13.53 1.68 -18.47
C THR A 3 -13.92 3.07 -17.99
N LEU A 4 -14.95 3.16 -17.14
CA LEU A 4 -15.37 4.40 -16.51
C LEU A 4 -14.80 4.48 -15.10
N THR A 5 -13.96 5.46 -14.82
CA THR A 5 -13.46 5.73 -13.47
C THR A 5 -14.22 6.93 -12.91
N ILE A 6 -14.93 6.71 -11.80
CA ILE A 6 -15.66 7.76 -11.08
C ILE A 6 -14.97 8.03 -9.74
N HIS A 7 -14.75 9.31 -9.44
CA HIS A 7 -14.29 9.74 -8.12
C HIS A 7 -15.51 10.06 -7.26
N ILE A 8 -15.65 9.33 -6.16
CA ILE A 8 -16.75 9.53 -5.21
C ILE A 8 -16.20 9.99 -3.85
N PRO A 9 -16.92 10.86 -3.13
CA PRO A 9 -16.57 11.19 -1.75
C PRO A 9 -16.70 9.96 -0.85
N ASP A 10 -15.77 9.78 0.10
CA ASP A 10 -15.75 8.64 1.01
C ASP A 10 -17.07 8.49 1.79
N SER A 11 -17.70 9.61 2.15
CA SER A 11 -18.99 9.64 2.85
C SER A 11 -20.15 9.00 2.08
N LYS A 12 -20.02 8.84 0.75
CA LYS A 12 -21.03 8.23 -0.12
C LYS A 12 -20.61 6.84 -0.63
N ALA A 13 -19.45 6.34 -0.20
CA ALA A 13 -18.92 5.07 -0.71
C ALA A 13 -19.85 3.90 -0.44
N ASP A 14 -20.46 3.83 0.74
CA ASP A 14 -21.30 2.69 1.11
C ASP A 14 -22.65 2.69 0.37
N PHE A 15 -23.22 3.88 0.13
CA PHE A 15 -24.40 4.02 -0.72
C PHE A 15 -24.13 3.54 -2.15
N ILE A 16 -23.00 3.96 -2.73
CA ILE A 16 -22.62 3.55 -4.09
C ILE A 16 -22.39 2.03 -4.14
N LYS A 17 -21.73 1.44 -3.14
CA LYS A 17 -21.53 -0.03 -3.07
C LYS A 17 -22.85 -0.80 -3.01
N GLN A 18 -23.83 -0.31 -2.25
CA GLN A 18 -25.16 -0.94 -2.17
C GLN A 18 -25.86 -0.89 -3.53
N LEU A 19 -25.86 0.27 -4.19
CA LEU A 19 -26.44 0.44 -5.52
C LEU A 19 -25.78 -0.48 -6.57
N LEU A 20 -24.45 -0.56 -6.56
CA LEU A 20 -23.71 -1.44 -7.50
C LEU A 20 -24.00 -2.92 -7.25
N LYS A 21 -24.23 -3.31 -5.99
CA LYS A 21 -24.62 -4.68 -5.63
C LYS A 21 -26.03 -5.02 -6.11
N GLU A 22 -26.98 -4.08 -6.04
CA GLU A 22 -28.33 -4.26 -6.59
C GLU A 22 -28.35 -4.38 -8.11
N LEU A 23 -27.43 -3.69 -8.79
CA LEU A 23 -27.26 -3.75 -10.25
C LEU A 23 -26.47 -4.96 -10.73
N ASP A 24 -26.11 -5.89 -9.84
CA ASP A 24 -25.27 -7.08 -10.11
C ASP A 24 -23.93 -6.74 -10.78
N VAL A 25 -23.37 -5.56 -10.46
CA VAL A 25 -22.09 -5.11 -11.01
C VAL A 25 -20.95 -5.68 -10.18
N LYS A 26 -20.04 -6.39 -10.85
CA LYS A 26 -18.81 -6.90 -10.23
C LYS A 26 -17.87 -5.73 -9.92
N ILE A 27 -17.64 -5.47 -8.64
CA ILE A 27 -16.68 -4.47 -8.17
C ILE A 27 -15.27 -5.07 -8.27
N GLU A 28 -14.49 -4.64 -9.25
CA GLU A 28 -13.07 -4.99 -9.34
C GLU A 28 -12.24 -3.92 -8.63
N THR A 29 -11.92 -4.16 -7.36
CA THR A 29 -10.91 -3.37 -6.67
C THR A 29 -9.54 -3.73 -7.23
N THR A 30 -8.99 -2.84 -8.04
CA THR A 30 -7.55 -2.83 -8.30
C THR A 30 -6.86 -2.49 -6.99
N LYS A 31 -6.23 -3.48 -6.37
CA LYS A 31 -5.31 -3.23 -5.26
C LYS A 31 -4.27 -2.26 -5.81
N LYS A 32 -4.29 -1.01 -5.33
CA LYS A 32 -3.16 -0.12 -5.58
C LYS A 32 -1.95 -0.81 -4.95
N GLU A 33 -1.03 -1.26 -5.78
CA GLU A 33 0.28 -1.64 -5.29
C GLU A 33 0.83 -0.43 -4.54
N HIS A 34 1.10 -0.60 -3.25
CA HIS A 34 1.69 0.46 -2.46
C HIS A 34 3.14 0.57 -2.92
N THR A 35 3.39 1.45 -3.87
CA THR A 35 4.75 1.81 -4.25
C THR A 35 5.39 2.50 -3.05
N PRO A 36 6.53 2.00 -2.55
CA PRO A 36 7.22 2.65 -1.46
C PRO A 36 7.61 4.08 -1.88
N ASN A 37 7.63 5.00 -0.92
CA ASN A 37 8.14 6.36 -1.18
C ASN A 37 9.65 6.31 -1.49
N ALA A 38 10.19 7.41 -2.02
CA ALA A 38 11.59 7.49 -2.42
C ALA A 38 12.58 7.13 -1.29
N GLU A 39 12.26 7.52 -0.05
CA GLU A 39 13.08 7.21 1.13
C GLU A 39 13.12 5.72 1.43
N THR A 40 11.98 5.04 1.35
CA THR A 40 11.90 3.60 1.58
C THR A 40 12.63 2.82 0.48
N ILE A 41 12.51 3.26 -0.78
CA ILE A 41 13.25 2.66 -1.89
C ILE A 41 14.75 2.74 -1.63
N LYS A 42 15.24 3.92 -1.24
CA LYS A 42 16.66 4.13 -0.94
C LYS A 42 17.15 3.27 0.24
N ALA A 43 16.35 3.16 1.30
CA ALA A 43 16.68 2.30 2.45
C ALA A 43 16.81 0.82 2.04
N ILE A 44 15.93 0.34 1.15
CA ILE A 44 16.01 -1.03 0.60
C ILE A 44 17.29 -1.21 -0.22
N GLU A 45 17.67 -0.23 -1.04
CA GLU A 45 18.90 -0.27 -1.84
C GLU A 45 20.15 -0.27 -0.97
N ASP A 46 20.21 0.59 0.05
CA ASP A 46 21.33 0.67 0.98
C ASP A 46 21.49 -0.65 1.77
N ALA A 47 20.39 -1.30 2.15
CA ALA A 47 20.41 -2.63 2.76
C ALA A 47 20.96 -3.71 1.82
N ARG A 48 20.54 -3.70 0.54
CA ARG A 48 21.06 -4.65 -0.47
C ARG A 48 22.54 -4.44 -0.77
N ASN A 49 23.01 -3.20 -0.69
CA ASN A 49 24.40 -2.82 -0.93
C ASN A 49 25.29 -3.00 0.32
N GLY A 50 24.77 -3.56 1.41
CA GLY A 50 25.55 -3.83 2.63
C GLY A 50 25.96 -2.58 3.41
N LYS A 51 25.25 -1.46 3.24
CA LYS A 51 25.45 -0.24 4.05
C LYS A 51 24.72 -0.28 5.39
N THR A 52 24.15 -1.42 5.76
CA THR A 52 23.45 -1.64 7.02
C THR A 52 24.38 -2.21 8.08
N THR A 53 24.07 -1.92 9.34
CA THR A 53 24.76 -2.51 10.49
C THR A 53 24.20 -3.89 10.76
N HIS A 54 25.08 -4.89 10.87
CA HIS A 54 24.66 -6.20 11.35
C HIS A 54 24.40 -6.15 12.85
N ILE A 55 23.27 -6.70 13.27
CA ILE A 55 22.88 -6.76 14.67
C ILE A 55 22.64 -8.23 15.03
N SER A 56 23.38 -8.71 16.03
CA SER A 56 23.47 -10.13 16.40
C SER A 56 22.21 -10.64 17.09
N ASP A 57 21.55 -9.80 17.87
CA ASP A 57 20.40 -10.14 18.68
C ASP A 57 19.55 -8.91 19.02
N PHE A 58 18.35 -9.14 19.56
CA PHE A 58 17.43 -8.06 19.89
C PHE A 58 17.96 -7.13 20.99
N LYS A 59 18.77 -7.62 21.93
CA LYS A 59 19.33 -6.77 23.00
C LYS A 59 20.34 -5.78 22.40
N ALA A 60 21.23 -6.27 21.53
CA ALA A 60 22.16 -5.45 20.76
C ALA A 60 21.43 -4.42 19.88
N PHE A 61 20.24 -4.77 19.35
CA PHE A 61 19.39 -3.81 18.62
C PHE A 61 18.97 -2.65 19.51
N PHE A 62 18.33 -2.94 20.65
CA PHE A 62 17.81 -1.91 21.55
C PHE A 62 18.89 -1.04 22.19
N GLU A 63 20.11 -1.56 22.36
CA GLU A 63 21.27 -0.78 22.84
C GLU A 63 21.91 0.11 21.76
N SER A 64 21.62 -0.14 20.48
CA SER A 64 22.21 0.59 19.34
C SER A 64 21.38 1.79 18.84
N VAL A 65 20.19 1.99 19.40
CA VAL A 65 19.22 3.02 18.99
C VAL A 65 19.24 4.21 19.95
#